data_AF-A0A9X3S5P4-F1
#
_entry.id   AF-A0A9X3S5P4-F1
#
_cell.length_a   1.000
_cell.length_b   1.000
_cell.length_c   1.000
_cell.angle_alpha   90.00
_cell.angle_beta   90.00
_cell.angle_gamma   90.00
#
_symmetry.space_group_name_H-M   'P 1'
#
loop_
_entity.id
_entity.type
_entity.pdbx_description
1 polymer ?
#
loop_
_entity_poly.entity_id
_entity_poly.type
_entity_poly.pdbx_seq_one_letter_code
_entity_poly.pdbx_strand_id
1 'polypeptide(L)' 'MSAFELHNQLLELHAERHLAEETGVARIGSYMADLERDIARSHAAFVGAAVTEIATFHAQLSGPNFG' A
#
# COMPACT_ATOMS: atom_id res chain seq x y z
N MET A 1 3.27 -1.19 11.08
CA MET A 1 3.25 -0.05 10.14
C MET A 1 1.88 0.58 10.18
N SER A 2 1.82 1.91 10.18
CA SER A 2 0.58 2.66 10.02
C SER A 2 0.10 2.68 8.57
N ALA A 3 -1.16 3.03 8.35
CA ALA A 3 -1.71 3.28 7.02
C ALA A 3 -0.91 4.34 6.28
N PHE A 4 -0.43 5.38 6.98
CA PHE A 4 0.40 6.42 6.38
C PHE A 4 1.75 5.89 5.87
N GLU A 5 2.43 5.06 6.66
CA GLU A 5 3.70 4.44 6.24
C GLU A 5 3.51 3.53 5.02
N LEU A 6 2.44 2.74 5.01
CA LEU A 6 2.10 1.85 3.88
C LEU A 6 1.72 2.65 2.63
N HIS A 7 1.07 3.80 2.79
CA HIS A 7 0.77 4.70 1.68
C HIS A 7 2.04 5.26 1.04
N ASN A 8 3.00 5.71 1.85
CA ASN A 8 4.29 6.21 1.34
C ASN A 8 5.07 5.11 0.61
N GLN A 9 5.10 3.89 1.15
CA GLN A 9 5.72 2.76 0.47
C GLN A 9 5.05 2.48 -0.89
N LEU A 10 3.72 2.56 -0.97
CA LEU A 10 2.99 2.36 -2.23
C LEU A 10 3.31 3.45 -3.26
N LEU A 11 3.47 4.72 -2.82
CA LEU A 11 3.92 5.80 -3.67
C LEU A 11 5.33 5.57 -4.22
N GLU A 12 6.25 5.10 -3.38
CA GLU A 12 7.61 4.75 -3.78
C GLU A 12 7.63 3.63 -4.83
N LEU A 13 6.83 2.58 -4.64
CA LEU A 13 6.73 1.48 -5.61
C LEU A 13 6.14 1.93 -6.96
N HIS A 14 5.18 2.85 -6.95
CA HIS A 14 4.66 3.42 -8.19
C HIS A 14 5.69 4.33 -8.89
N ALA A 15 6.48 5.08 -8.12
CA ALA A 15 7.58 5.87 -8.67
C ALA A 15 8.68 4.96 -9.27
N GLU A 16 9.01 3.86 -8.60
CA GLU A 16 9.93 2.84 -9.11
C GLU A 16 9.42 2.24 -10.43
N ARG A 17 8.13 1.90 -10.50
CA ARG A 17 7.52 1.40 -11.74
C ARG A 17 7.66 2.39 -12.89
N HIS A 18 7.38 3.66 -12.64
CA HIS A 18 7.54 4.71 -13.65
C HIS A 18 9.00 4.82 -14.11
N LEU A 19 9.94 4.85 -13.17
CA LEU A 19 11.37 4.89 -13.49
C LEU A 19 11.83 3.65 -14.28
N ALA A 20 11.28 2.48 -13.97
CA ALA A 20 11.58 1.25 -14.70
C ALA A 20 11.13 1.32 -16.17
N GLU A 21 9.98 1.95 -16.44
CA GLU A 21 9.50 2.23 -17.80
C GLU A 21 10.43 3.19 -18.54
N GLU A 22 10.88 4.26 -17.89
CA GLU A 22 11.78 5.27 -18.48
C GLU A 22 13.20 4.74 -18.77
N THR A 23 13.73 3.91 -17.89
CA THR A 23 15.10 3.39 -17.98
C THR A 23 15.21 2.11 -18.82
N GLY A 24 14.07 1.55 -19.24
CA GLY A 24 14.00 0.31 -20.01
C GLY A 24 14.23 -0.96 -19.18
N VAL A 25 14.33 -0.83 -17.84
CA VAL A 25 14.31 -1.95 -16.89
C VAL A 25 12.98 -2.71 -16.97
N ALA A 26 11.89 -2.05 -17.39
CA ALA A 26 10.60 -2.68 -17.64
C ALA A 26 10.63 -3.82 -18.67
N ARG A 27 11.68 -3.94 -19.48
CA ARG A 27 11.88 -5.08 -20.38
C ARG A 27 12.30 -6.37 -19.66
N ILE A 28 12.73 -6.26 -18.40
CA ILE A 28 13.07 -7.40 -17.56
C ILE A 28 11.77 -7.93 -16.94
N GLY A 29 11.16 -8.90 -17.60
CA GLY A 29 9.84 -9.42 -17.21
C GLY A 29 9.76 -9.95 -15.78
N SER A 30 10.82 -10.61 -15.28
CA SER A 30 10.86 -11.09 -13.89
C SER A 30 10.83 -9.93 -12.90
N TYR A 31 11.61 -8.88 -13.15
CA TYR A 31 11.62 -7.68 -12.31
C TYR A 31 10.24 -7.01 -12.27
N MET A 32 9.59 -6.84 -13.43
CA MET A 32 8.25 -6.25 -13.48
C MET A 32 7.20 -7.12 -12.79
N ALA A 33 7.31 -8.45 -12.91
CA ALA A 33 6.42 -9.35 -12.21
C ALA A 33 6.62 -9.27 -10.68
N ASP A 34 7.84 -9.07 -10.22
CA ASP A 34 8.15 -8.92 -8.79
C ASP A 34 7.60 -7.58 -8.27
N LEU A 35 7.86 -6.49 -9.01
CA LEU A 35 7.39 -5.15 -8.68
C LEU A 35 5.85 -5.08 -8.61
N GLU A 36 5.15 -5.71 -9.56
CA GLU A 36 3.68 -5.75 -9.55
C GLU A 36 3.14 -6.55 -8.34
N ARG A 37 3.82 -7.64 -7.94
CA ARG A 37 3.45 -8.39 -6.73
C ARG A 37 3.66 -7.54 -5.47
N ASP A 38 4.72 -6.75 -5.41
CA ASP A 38 5.00 -5.87 -4.28
C ASP A 38 4.01 -4.71 -4.19
N ILE A 39 3.61 -4.13 -5.34
CA ILE A 39 2.53 -3.13 -5.41
C ILE A 39 1.21 -3.72 -4.90
N ALA A 40 0.81 -4.89 -5.41
CA ALA A 40 -0.43 -5.54 -5.01
C ALA A 40 -0.46 -5.88 -3.51
N ARG A 41 0.66 -6.40 -2.98
CA ARG A 41 0.82 -6.71 -1.57
C ARG A 41 0.74 -5.46 -0.70
N SER A 42 1.46 -4.40 -1.08
CA SER A 42 1.49 -3.14 -0.34
C SER A 42 0.13 -2.44 -0.34
N HIS A 43 -0.57 -2.49 -1.47
CA HIS A 43 -1.94 -1.96 -1.57
C HIS A 43 -2.91 -2.68 -0.64
N ALA A 44 -2.88 -4.02 -0.61
CA ALA A 44 -3.73 -4.80 0.29
C ALA A 44 -3.43 -4.49 1.76
N ALA A 45 -2.15 -4.38 2.12
CA ALA A 45 -1.73 -4.01 3.47
C ALA A 45 -2.20 -2.60 3.85
N PHE A 46 -2.02 -1.62 2.95
CA PHE A 46 -2.48 -0.24 3.14
C PHE A 46 -3.97 -0.17 3.42
N VAL A 47 -4.80 -0.81 2.58
CA VAL A 47 -6.26 -0.83 2.76
C VAL A 47 -6.64 -1.46 4.10
N GLY A 48 -6.03 -2.60 4.45
CA GLY A 48 -6.28 -3.26 5.73
C GLY A 48 -5.95 -2.38 6.93
N ALA A 49 -4.79 -1.71 6.89
CA ALA A 49 -4.37 -0.78 7.94
C ALA A 49 -5.29 0.44 8.02
N ALA A 50 -5.62 1.06 6.88
CA ALA A 50 -6.47 2.25 6.82
C ALA A 50 -7.87 1.98 7.39
N VAL A 51 -8.50 0.87 6.99
CA VAL A 51 -9.82 0.48 7.52
C VAL A 51 -9.76 0.19 9.02
N THR A 52 -8.71 -0.50 9.48
CA THR A 52 -8.53 -0.82 10.91
C THR A 52 -8.34 0.44 11.74
N GLU A 53 -7.52 1.39 11.28
CA GLU A 53 -7.28 2.66 11.95
C GLU A 53 -8.56 3.50 12.01
N ILE A 54 -9.31 3.61 10.91
CA ILE A 54 -10.60 4.31 10.88
C ILE A 54 -11.58 3.70 11.88
N ALA A 55 -11.74 2.37 11.88
CA ALA A 55 -12.62 1.68 12.81
C ALA A 55 -12.20 1.91 14.27
N THR A 56 -10.89 1.92 14.53
CA THR A 56 -10.31 2.17 15.84
C THR A 56 -10.58 3.61 16.31
N PHE A 57 -10.35 4.61 15.45
CA PHE A 57 -10.65 6.00 15.77
C PHE A 57 -12.14 6.22 15.96
N HIS A 58 -12.99 5.59 15.15
CA HIS A 58 -14.44 5.64 15.32
C HIS A 58 -14.87 5.07 16.68
N ALA A 59 -14.35 3.92 17.08
CA ALA A 59 -14.64 3.31 18.39
C ALA A 59 -14.18 4.19 19.56
N GLN A 60 -13.06 4.91 19.42
CA GLN A 60 -12.60 5.86 20.44
C GLN A 60 -13.51 7.09 20.56
N LEU A 61 -14.06 7.57 19.44
CA LEU A 61 -14.93 8.75 19.41
C LEU A 61 -16.38 8.45 19.82
N SER A 62 -16.90 7.28 19.47
CA SER A 62 -18.31 6.92 19.69
C SER A 62 -18.54 6.04 20.93
N GLY A 63 -17.47 5.63 21.63
CA GLY A 63 -17.52 4.57 22.63
C GLY A 63 -17.58 3.18 21.98
N PRO A 64 -17.46 2.08 22.77
CA PRO A 64 -17.61 0.74 22.24
C PRO A 64 -18.98 0.60 21.56
N ASN A 65 -19.02 0.14 20.31
CA ASN A 65 -20.27 -0.30 19.70
C ASN A 65 -20.76 -1.53 20.48
N PHE A 66 -21.60 -1.30 21.48
CA PHE A 66 -22.41 -2.35 22.09
C PHE A 66 -23.42 -2.79 21.02
N GLY A 67 -23.07 -3.88 20.33
CA GLY A 67 -24.06 -4.75 19.69
C GLY A 67 -24.73 -5.60 20.76
#